data_AF-W0B9P4-F1
#
_entry.id   AF-W0B9P4-F1
#
_cell.length_a   1.000
_cell.length_b   1.000
_cell.length_c   1.000
_cell.angle_alpha   90.00
_cell.angle_beta   90.00
_cell.angle_gamma   90.00
#
_symmetry.space_group_name_H-M   'P 1'
#
loop_
_entity.id
_entity.type
_entity.pdbx_description
1 polymer ?
#
loop_
_entity_poly.entity_id
_entity_poly.type
_entity_poly.pdbx_seq_one_letter_code
_entity_poly.pdbx_strand_id
1 'polypeptide(L)'
;MDKDWPTKDKDMHIAQLIMEEYAKEQDSNSLGLFELVVNQDEKRMNFRLANWVLAIAQQFNSMYGANRGDYITRQVISRCITQGQTIH
;
A
#
# COMPACT_ATOMS: atom_id res chain seq x y z
N MET A 1 0.20 4.84 -22.42
CA MET A 1 0.26 3.52 -21.76
C MET A 1 1.68 3.25 -21.38
N ASP A 2 1.94 3.02 -20.09
CA ASP A 2 3.23 2.58 -19.59
C ASP A 2 3.43 1.13 -20.05
N LYS A 3 4.42 0.87 -20.91
CA LYS A 3 4.57 -0.46 -21.55
C LYS A 3 4.83 -1.56 -20.50
N ASP A 4 5.40 -1.19 -19.36
CA ASP A 4 5.79 -2.13 -18.30
C ASP A 4 4.67 -2.37 -17.26
N TRP A 5 3.65 -1.50 -17.24
CA TRP A 5 2.50 -1.60 -16.33
C TRP A 5 1.17 -1.28 -17.04
N PRO A 6 0.68 -2.20 -17.90
CA PRO A 6 -0.53 -1.98 -18.69
C PRO A 6 -1.82 -1.88 -17.85
N THR A 7 -1.83 -2.46 -16.65
CA THR A 7 -2.98 -2.48 -15.72
C THR A 7 -3.01 -1.31 -14.74
N LYS A 8 -2.14 -0.30 -14.92
CA LYS A 8 -1.93 0.81 -13.98
C LYS A 8 -3.22 1.43 -13.45
N ASP A 9 -4.12 1.86 -14.32
CA ASP A 9 -5.31 2.60 -13.87
C ASP A 9 -6.24 1.72 -13.03
N LYS A 10 -6.37 0.44 -13.39
CA LYS A 10 -7.10 -0.56 -12.62
C LYS A 10 -6.46 -0.79 -11.25
N ASP A 11 -5.14 -0.96 -11.24
CA ASP A 11 -4.40 -1.26 -10.01
C ASP A 11 -4.42 -0.06 -9.05
N MET A 12 -4.25 1.16 -9.56
CA MET A 12 -4.40 2.40 -8.78
C MET A 12 -5.81 2.54 -8.21
N HIS A 13 -6.85 2.20 -8.98
CA HIS A 13 -8.22 2.23 -8.50
C HIS A 13 -8.48 1.20 -7.38
N ILE A 14 -7.97 -0.03 -7.52
CA ILE A 14 -8.07 -1.05 -6.48
C ILE A 14 -7.35 -0.58 -5.20
N ALA A 15 -6.14 -0.04 -5.34
CA ALA A 15 -5.39 0.50 -4.21
C ALA A 15 -6.14 1.64 -3.51
N GLN A 16 -6.75 2.55 -4.29
CA GLN A 16 -7.58 3.62 -3.75
C GLN A 16 -8.74 3.09 -2.91
N LEU A 17 -9.46 2.07 -3.38
CA LEU A 17 -10.58 1.50 -2.62
C LEU A 17 -10.13 0.92 -1.27
N ILE A 18 -9.00 0.19 -1.25
CA ILE A 18 -8.42 -0.35 -0.02
C ILE A 18 -8.01 0.77 0.93
N MET A 19 -7.37 1.82 0.41
CA MET A 19 -6.96 2.99 1.19
C MET A 19 -8.17 3.73 1.78
N GLU A 20 -9.23 3.94 0.99
CA GLU A 20 -10.46 4.60 1.45
C GLU A 20 -11.19 3.80 2.53
N GLU A 21 -11.25 2.48 2.40
CA GLU A 21 -11.81 1.59 3.42
C GLU A 21 -11.04 1.71 4.74
N TYR A 22 -9.71 1.61 4.68
CA TYR A 22 -8.87 1.72 5.88
C TYR A 22 -8.91 3.12 6.51
N ALA A 23 -8.98 4.18 5.70
CA ALA A 23 -9.11 5.56 6.17
C ALA A 23 -10.42 5.78 6.95
N LYS A 24 -11.53 5.19 6.47
CA LYS A 24 -12.82 5.21 7.16
C LYS A 24 -12.77 4.48 8.49
N GLU A 25 -12.12 3.32 8.55
CA GLU A 25 -11.98 2.54 9.80
C GLU A 25 -11.18 3.30 10.87
N GLN A 26 -10.19 4.09 10.47
CA GLN A 26 -9.34 4.88 11.36
C GLN A 26 -9.89 6.27 11.69
N ASP A 27 -11.04 6.66 11.13
CA ASP A 27 -11.59 8.03 11.18
C ASP A 27 -10.52 9.11 10.87
N SER A 28 -9.69 8.84 9.85
CA SER A 28 -8.54 9.67 9.51
C SER A 28 -8.57 10.04 8.03
N ASN A 29 -8.31 11.30 7.73
CA ASN A 29 -8.10 11.79 6.37
C ASN A 29 -6.68 11.54 5.84
N SER A 30 -5.84 10.85 6.61
CA SER A 30 -4.44 10.58 6.26
C SER A 30 -4.05 9.13 6.55
N LEU A 31 -3.22 8.57 5.68
CA LEU A 31 -2.71 7.22 5.79
C LEU A 31 -1.18 7.24 5.93
N GLY A 32 -0.69 6.80 7.08
CA GLY A 32 0.75 6.57 7.27
C GLY A 32 1.20 5.32 6.51
N LEU A 33 2.41 5.34 5.94
CA LEU A 33 3.03 4.13 5.36
C LEU A 33 3.42 3.12 6.44
N PHE A 34 3.75 3.63 7.63
CA PHE A 34 4.12 2.86 8.80
C PHE A 34 3.16 3.18 9.95
N GLU A 35 3.00 2.22 10.84
CA GLU A 35 2.28 2.34 12.09
C GLU A 35 3.17 1.93 13.27
N LEU A 36 2.98 2.61 14.41
CA LEU A 36 3.60 2.25 15.68
C LEU A 36 2.67 1.30 16.42
N VAL A 37 3.18 0.13 16.78
CA VAL A 37 2.40 -0.90 17.49
C VAL A 37 3.04 -1.22 18.80
N VAL A 38 2.25 -1.11 19.86
CA VAL A 38 2.66 -1.38 21.23
C VAL A 38 2.34 -2.84 21.55
N ASN A 39 3.38 -3.65 21.76
CA ASN A 39 3.25 -4.96 22.40
C ASN A 39 3.40 -4.73 23.91
N GLN A 40 2.28 -4.75 24.63
CA GLN A 40 2.25 -4.50 26.08
C GLN A 40 2.91 -5.64 26.87
N ASP A 41 2.76 -6.89 26.42
CA ASP A 41 3.30 -8.07 27.09
C ASP A 41 4.84 -8.06 27.08
N GLU A 42 5.42 -7.68 25.94
CA GLU A 42 6.87 -7.56 25.79
C GLU A 42 7.44 -6.20 26.22
N LYS A 43 6.56 -5.25 26.57
CA LYS A 43 6.91 -3.83 26.83
C LYS A 43 7.74 -3.22 25.68
N ARG A 44 7.33 -3.49 24.44
CA ARG A 44 8.04 -3.07 23.22
C ARG A 44 7.16 -2.26 22.29
N MET A 45 7.80 -1.34 21.57
CA MET A 45 7.20 -0.58 20.48
C MET A 45 7.83 -1.04 19.16
N ASN A 46 6.99 -1.42 18.20
CA ASN A 46 7.43 -1.87 16.89
C ASN A 46 6.94 -0.90 15.82
N PHE A 47 7.86 -0.43 14.98
CA PHE A 47 7.50 0.21 13.72
C PHE A 47 7.29 -0.87 12.67
N ARG A 48 6.09 -0.93 12.09
CA ARG A 48 5.76 -1.87 11.02
C ARG A 48 5.02 -1.16 9.89
N LEU A 49 4.96 -1.81 8.73
CA LEU A 49 4.12 -1.33 7.63
C LEU A 49 2.67 -1.24 8.09
N ALA A 50 1.99 -0.17 7.70
CA ALA A 50 0.58 0.01 7.99
C ALA A 50 -0.24 -1.10 7.32
N ASN A 51 -1.34 -1.52 7.96
CA ASN A 51 -2.13 -2.65 7.49
C ASN A 51 -2.68 -2.47 6.06
N TRP A 52 -3.01 -1.25 5.64
CA TRP A 52 -3.44 -0.99 4.25
C TRP A 52 -2.35 -1.34 3.21
N VAL A 53 -1.07 -1.17 3.56
CA VAL A 53 0.07 -1.54 2.69
C VAL A 53 0.15 -3.06 2.55
N LEU A 54 -0.06 -3.78 3.65
CA LEU A 54 -0.10 -5.24 3.66
C LEU A 54 -1.31 -5.77 2.88
N ALA A 55 -2.47 -5.13 3.01
CA ALA A 55 -3.67 -5.48 2.26
C ALA A 55 -3.47 -5.31 0.74
N ILE A 56 -2.85 -4.22 0.30
CA ILE A 56 -2.48 -4.02 -1.10
C ILE A 56 -1.53 -5.12 -1.59
N ALA A 57 -0.48 -5.44 -0.80
CA ALA A 57 0.48 -6.47 -1.16
C ALA A 57 -0.20 -7.84 -1.33
N GLN A 58 -1.07 -8.20 -0.39
CA GLN A 58 -1.84 -9.44 -0.44
C GLN A 58 -2.79 -9.47 -1.65
N GLN A 59 -3.49 -8.37 -1.92
CA GLN A 59 -4.43 -8.25 -3.04
C GLN A 59 -3.70 -8.48 -4.37
N PHE A 60 -2.60 -7.79 -4.62
CA PHE A 60 -1.88 -7.93 -5.88
C PHE A 60 -1.13 -9.25 -6.00
N ASN A 61 -0.64 -9.83 -4.89
CA ASN A 61 -0.08 -11.17 -4.90
C ASN A 61 -1.14 -12.23 -5.23
N SER A 62 -2.37 -12.07 -4.76
CA SER A 62 -3.49 -12.94 -5.15
C SER A 62 -3.86 -12.79 -6.63
N MET A 63 -3.89 -11.57 -7.16
CA MET A 63 -4.30 -11.30 -8.54
C MET A 63 -3.23 -11.67 -9.58
N TYR A 64 -1.96 -11.43 -9.29
CA TYR A 64 -0.87 -11.48 -10.27
C TYR A 64 0.22 -12.50 -9.92
N GLY A 65 0.12 -13.17 -8.78
CA GLY A 65 1.17 -14.05 -8.24
C GLY A 65 2.31 -13.26 -7.60
N ALA A 66 3.16 -13.93 -6.82
CA ALA A 66 4.15 -13.29 -5.95
C ALA A 66 5.05 -12.26 -6.66
N ASN A 67 5.69 -12.63 -7.78
CA ASN A 67 6.67 -11.75 -8.42
C ASN A 67 6.04 -10.50 -9.04
N ARG A 68 4.91 -10.67 -9.75
CA ARG A 68 4.24 -9.55 -10.41
C ARG A 68 3.45 -8.73 -9.40
N GLY A 69 2.82 -9.37 -8.42
CA GLY A 69 2.11 -8.70 -7.34
C GLY A 69 3.03 -7.80 -6.51
N ASP A 70 4.22 -8.29 -6.16
CA ASP A 70 5.24 -7.48 -5.48
C ASP A 70 5.69 -6.28 -6.33
N TYR A 71 5.91 -6.48 -7.63
CA TYR A 71 6.25 -5.38 -8.55
C TYR A 71 5.14 -4.31 -8.57
N ILE A 72 3.90 -4.71 -8.76
CA ILE A 72 2.74 -3.80 -8.84
C ILE A 72 2.56 -3.07 -7.51
N THR A 73 2.68 -3.78 -6.38
CA THR A 73 2.64 -3.20 -5.03
C THR A 73 3.66 -2.08 -4.89
N ARG A 74 4.93 -2.31 -5.25
CA ARG A 74 5.97 -1.28 -5.19
C ARG A 74 5.66 -0.08 -6.08
N GLN A 75 5.13 -0.32 -7.28
CA GLN A 75 4.77 0.76 -8.21
C GLN A 75 3.62 1.63 -7.68
N VAL A 76 2.58 1.00 -7.11
CA VAL A 76 1.46 1.70 -6.47
C VAL A 76 1.95 2.53 -5.29
N ILE A 77 2.67 1.92 -4.34
CA ILE A 77 3.18 2.61 -3.16
C ILE A 77 4.11 3.77 -3.54
N SER A 78 5.02 3.53 -4.48
CA SER A 78 5.91 4.59 -4.98
C SER A 78 5.12 5.76 -5.55
N ARG A 79 4.13 5.51 -6.42
CA ARG A 79 3.29 6.58 -6.98
C ARG A 79 2.48 7.32 -5.91
N CYS A 80 1.98 6.63 -4.88
CA CYS A 80 1.27 7.28 -3.77
C CYS A 80 2.18 8.22 -2.98
N ILE A 81 3.43 7.80 -2.71
CA ILE A 81 4.41 8.62 -1.97
C ILE A 81 4.89 9.79 -2.81
N THR A 82 5.21 9.56 -4.08
CA THR A 82 5.74 10.61 -4.95
C THR A 82 4.65 11.47 -5.58
N GLN A 83 3.38 11.16 -5.37
CA GLN A 83 2.24 11.77 -6.09
C GLN A 83 2.40 11.71 -7.62
N GLY A 84 3.09 10.68 -8.11
CA GLY A 84 3.44 10.55 -9.52
C GLY A 84 4.57 11.45 -10.00
N GLN A 85 5.23 12.20 -9.12
CA GLN A 85 6.46 12.93 -9.43
C GLN A 85 7.65 11.98 -9.52
N THR A 86 8.64 12.37 -10.32
CA THR A 86 9.95 11.72 -10.37
C THR A 86 10.83 12.36 -9.30
N ILE A 87 11.32 11.57 -8.35
CA ILE A 87 12.34 12.01 -7.40
C ILE A 87 13.69 11.80 -8.08
N HIS A 88 14.43 12.90 -8.32
CA HIS A 88 15.77 12.91 -8.90
C HIS A 88 16.86 12.74 -7.84
#